data_AF-A0A940QWK8-F1
#
_entry.id   AF-A0A940QWK8-F1
#
_cell.length_a   1.000
_cell.length_b   1.000
_cell.length_c   1.000
_cell.angle_alpha   90.00
_cell.angle_beta   90.00
_cell.angle_gamma   90.00
#
_symmetry.space_group_name_H-M   'P 1'
#
loop_
_entity.id
_entity.type
_entity.pdbx_description
1 polymer ?
#
loop_
_entity_poly.entity_id
_entity_poly.type
_entity_poly.pdbx_seq_one_letter_code
_entity_poly.pdbx_strand_id
1 'polypeptide(L)'
;MERAFDIHSLGSEVLLRLYHETNSLIEEIRIETVPGRRGNQKGEESPAATIGIPFGIPTIQFADSLNRKNRIEAIAHELVHLLLVYRHGLAVIGRRIPRYGNSDDVFRYFMSMSGDWEYLLGQLGNTIHHLILIDYLGEKYGIDSLLHLYLLNHNFNLLSKNSSRDKESLYATGIIAFEYEKLIGNVDRLIDLDHQTGGFLKSYHSAQKHFGKYGFKTIPTHSSYREDILSFLEDLGYQKQDFVFFP
;
A
#
# COMPACT_ATOMS: atom_id res chain seq x y z
N MET A 1 -19.02 -11.88 16.36
CA MET A 1 -20.01 -11.47 15.35
C MET A 1 -19.70 -10.01 15.04
N GLU A 2 -18.96 -9.78 13.96
CA GLU A 2 -18.61 -8.43 13.49
C GLU A 2 -19.91 -7.72 13.08
N ARG A 3 -20.05 -6.45 13.48
CA ARG A 3 -21.26 -5.66 13.20
C ARG A 3 -20.95 -4.70 12.07
N ALA A 4 -21.80 -4.71 11.04
CA ALA A 4 -21.80 -3.68 10.02
C ALA A 4 -21.88 -2.29 10.69
N PHE A 5 -20.95 -1.42 10.31
CA PHE A 5 -20.84 -0.06 10.83
C PHE A 5 -21.65 0.90 9.96
N ASP A 6 -22.52 1.68 10.61
CA ASP A 6 -23.26 2.74 9.92
C ASP A 6 -22.38 3.97 9.73
N ILE A 7 -21.91 4.18 8.51
CA ILE A 7 -21.10 5.34 8.13
C ILE A 7 -21.83 6.68 8.33
N HIS A 8 -23.17 6.71 8.29
CA HIS A 8 -23.95 7.93 8.52
C HIS A 8 -23.81 8.43 9.96
N SER A 9 -23.57 7.53 10.92
CA SER A 9 -23.34 7.88 12.33
C SER A 9 -22.14 8.79 12.56
N LEU A 10 -21.20 8.86 11.61
CA LEU A 10 -20.05 9.77 11.68
C LEU A 10 -20.43 11.20 11.34
N GLY A 11 -21.57 11.48 10.72
CA GLY A 11 -22.02 12.84 10.39
C GLY A 11 -21.01 13.63 9.55
N SER A 12 -20.32 12.97 8.61
CA SER A 12 -19.33 13.58 7.71
C SER A 12 -19.83 13.51 6.28
N GLU A 13 -20.36 14.63 5.76
CA GLU A 13 -20.88 14.72 4.39
C GLU A 13 -19.81 14.41 3.34
N VAL A 14 -18.58 14.85 3.60
CA VAL A 14 -17.43 14.61 2.72
C VAL A 14 -17.09 13.12 2.65
N LEU A 15 -17.08 12.42 3.80
CA LEU A 15 -16.83 10.98 3.84
C LEU A 15 -17.95 10.20 3.15
N LEU A 16 -19.21 10.60 3.36
CA LEU A 16 -20.36 10.00 2.69
C LEU A 16 -20.28 10.20 1.17
N ARG A 17 -19.88 11.38 0.71
CA ARG A 17 -19.64 11.65 -0.72
C ARG A 17 -18.58 10.72 -1.29
N LEU A 18 -17.44 10.57 -0.61
CA LEU A 18 -16.39 9.62 -1.02
C LEU A 18 -16.92 8.18 -1.04
N TYR A 19 -17.64 7.76 -0.01
CA TYR A 19 -18.24 6.41 0.07
C TYR A 19 -19.18 6.14 -1.10
N HIS A 20 -20.12 7.04 -1.39
CA HIS A 20 -21.05 6.90 -2.51
C HIS A 20 -20.35 6.91 -3.87
N GLU A 21 -19.31 7.74 -4.01
CA GLU A 21 -18.50 7.77 -5.22
C GLU A 21 -17.77 6.44 -5.43
N THR A 22 -17.17 5.86 -4.40
CA THR A 22 -16.51 4.55 -4.49
C THR A 22 -17.53 3.42 -4.71
N ASN A 23 -18.66 3.41 -4.00
CA ASN A 23 -19.76 2.45 -4.22
C ASN A 23 -20.39 2.55 -5.62
N SER A 24 -20.29 3.69 -6.30
CA SER A 24 -20.78 3.77 -7.69
C SER A 24 -19.94 2.95 -8.68
N LEU A 25 -18.74 2.52 -8.26
CA LEU A 25 -17.79 1.75 -9.06
C LEU A 25 -17.76 0.26 -8.68
N ILE A 26 -18.27 -0.08 -7.50
CA ILE A 26 -18.20 -1.42 -6.89
C ILE A 26 -19.56 -1.77 -6.31
N GLU A 27 -20.10 -2.96 -6.61
CA GLU A 27 -21.47 -3.35 -6.23
C GLU A 27 -21.80 -3.14 -4.74
N GLU A 28 -20.85 -3.45 -3.85
CA GLU A 28 -21.01 -3.28 -2.40
C GLU A 28 -19.66 -3.05 -1.72
N ILE A 29 -19.61 -2.11 -0.77
CA ILE A 29 -18.50 -1.95 0.20
C ILE A 29 -19.07 -2.08 1.60
N ARG A 30 -18.52 -3.01 2.37
CA ARG A 30 -18.83 -3.19 3.79
C ARG A 30 -17.85 -2.40 4.65
N ILE A 31 -18.35 -1.92 5.78
CA ILE A 31 -17.52 -1.26 6.78
C ILE A 31 -17.81 -1.92 8.12
N GLU A 32 -16.77 -2.28 8.84
CA GLU A 32 -16.86 -3.05 10.09
C GLU A 32 -15.93 -2.47 11.15
N THR A 33 -16.40 -2.47 12.40
CA THR A 33 -15.56 -2.18 13.56
C THR A 33 -14.98 -3.47 14.11
N VAL A 34 -13.67 -3.49 14.32
CA VAL A 34 -12.96 -4.60 14.98
C VAL A 34 -12.42 -4.16 16.35
N PRO A 35 -12.37 -5.06 17.35
CA PRO A 35 -11.79 -4.74 18.65
C PRO A 35 -10.33 -4.31 18.50
N GLY A 36 -9.95 -3.18 19.10
CA GLY A 36 -8.54 -2.78 19.12
C GLY A 36 -7.66 -3.88 19.73
N ARG A 37 -6.62 -4.31 19.02
CA ARG A 37 -5.60 -5.23 19.56
C ARG A 37 -4.93 -4.56 20.76
N ARG A 38 -5.31 -4.96 21.98
CA ARG A 38 -4.55 -4.61 23.19
C ARG A 38 -3.20 -5.33 23.13
N GLY A 39 -2.18 -4.65 22.61
CA GLY A 39 -0.79 -5.06 22.72
C GLY A 39 -0.30 -5.97 21.60
N ASN A 40 0.21 -5.36 20.52
CA ASN A 40 1.55 -5.63 20.00
C ASN A 40 1.87 -4.58 18.93
N GLN A 41 2.65 -3.57 19.33
CA GLN A 41 3.24 -2.54 18.47
C GLN A 41 4.34 -3.14 17.58
N LYS A 42 3.99 -3.97 16.60
CA LYS A 42 4.95 -4.44 15.60
C LYS A 42 4.43 -4.22 14.19
N GLY A 43 4.89 -3.10 13.61
CA GLY A 43 4.96 -2.82 12.18
C GLY A 43 3.61 -2.57 11.53
N GLU A 44 3.34 -1.32 11.13
CA GLU A 44 2.19 -0.92 10.31
C GLU A 44 0.91 -1.73 10.57
N GLU A 45 0.17 -1.41 11.63
CA GLU A 45 -1.25 -1.75 11.62
C GLU A 45 -1.98 -0.44 11.32
N SER A 46 -2.19 -0.19 10.02
CA SER A 46 -3.08 0.86 9.53
C SER A 46 -4.36 0.87 10.40
N PRO A 47 -4.87 2.05 10.78
CA PRO A 47 -6.01 2.15 11.70
C PRO A 47 -7.27 1.50 11.09
N ALA A 48 -7.24 1.29 9.77
CA ALA A 48 -8.16 0.45 9.04
C ALA A 48 -7.42 -0.48 8.06
N ALA A 49 -8.08 -1.50 7.54
CA ALA A 49 -7.57 -2.32 6.46
C ALA A 49 -8.72 -2.73 5.55
N THR A 50 -8.50 -2.74 4.25
CA THR A 50 -9.43 -3.33 3.29
C THR A 50 -9.11 -4.79 3.05
N ILE A 51 -10.07 -5.67 3.29
CA ILE A 51 -10.00 -7.09 2.97
C ILE A 51 -10.99 -7.44 1.86
N GLY A 52 -10.81 -8.62 1.25
CA GLY A 52 -11.76 -9.15 0.26
C GLY A 52 -11.50 -8.74 -1.19
N ILE A 53 -10.50 -7.90 -1.47
CA ILE A 53 -10.06 -7.63 -2.84
C ILE A 53 -9.11 -8.77 -3.28
N PRO A 54 -9.28 -9.42 -4.45
CA PRO A 54 -10.33 -9.27 -5.47
C PRO A 54 -11.46 -10.34 -5.40
N PHE A 55 -11.45 -11.25 -4.43
CA PHE A 55 -12.25 -12.47 -4.44
C PHE A 55 -13.54 -12.42 -3.59
N GLY A 56 -13.90 -11.27 -3.05
CA GLY A 56 -15.08 -11.07 -2.21
C GLY A 56 -15.57 -9.62 -2.20
N ILE A 57 -16.52 -9.34 -1.31
CA ILE A 57 -17.02 -7.98 -1.08
C ILE A 57 -15.91 -7.20 -0.35
N PRO A 58 -15.44 -6.06 -0.88
CA PRO A 58 -14.49 -5.23 -0.16
C PRO A 58 -15.04 -4.81 1.20
N THR A 59 -14.29 -5.12 2.25
CA THR A 59 -14.65 -4.80 3.62
C THR A 59 -13.57 -3.96 4.26
N ILE A 60 -13.92 -2.74 4.67
CA ILE A 60 -13.07 -1.83 5.43
C ILE A 60 -13.25 -2.13 6.92
N GLN A 61 -12.22 -2.70 7.54
CA GLN A 61 -12.21 -2.98 8.97
C GLN A 61 -11.39 -1.92 9.70
N PHE A 62 -11.91 -1.31 10.76
CA PHE A 62 -11.17 -0.31 11.55
C PHE A 62 -11.32 -0.50 13.06
N ALA A 63 -10.33 -0.04 13.83
CA ALA A 63 -10.31 -0.23 15.28
C ALA A 63 -11.40 0.57 16.01
N ASP A 64 -12.14 -0.09 16.90
CA ASP A 64 -13.19 0.53 17.72
C ASP A 64 -12.68 1.62 18.68
N SER A 65 -11.40 1.58 19.04
CA SER A 65 -10.72 2.53 19.92
C SER A 65 -10.46 3.90 19.29
N LEU A 66 -10.61 4.05 17.98
CA LEU A 66 -10.37 5.32 17.29
C LEU A 66 -11.43 6.36 17.66
N ASN A 67 -11.01 7.61 17.87
CA ASN A 67 -11.94 8.73 18.01
C ASN A 67 -12.62 9.05 16.67
N ARG A 68 -13.68 9.86 16.68
CA ARG A 68 -14.46 10.19 15.47
C ARG A 68 -13.61 10.71 14.30
N LYS A 69 -12.65 11.63 14.56
CA LYS A 69 -11.80 12.20 13.51
C LYS A 69 -10.93 11.11 12.87
N ASN A 70 -10.28 10.30 13.71
CA ASN A 70 -9.42 9.21 13.28
C ASN A 70 -10.18 8.11 12.53
N ARG A 71 -11.45 7.84 12.89
CA ARG A 71 -12.32 6.93 12.13
C ARG A 71 -12.61 7.46 10.73
N ILE A 72 -12.91 8.75 10.61
CA ILE A 72 -13.16 9.38 9.31
C ILE A 72 -11.93 9.26 8.41
N GLU A 73 -10.75 9.60 8.95
CA GLU A 73 -9.49 9.51 8.23
C GLU A 73 -9.16 8.07 7.80
N ALA A 74 -9.27 7.11 8.73
CA ALA A 74 -8.98 5.70 8.47
C ALA A 74 -9.90 5.10 7.39
N ILE A 75 -11.21 5.36 7.46
CA ILE A 75 -12.16 4.88 6.45
C ILE A 75 -11.92 5.58 5.11
N ALA A 76 -11.65 6.89 5.11
CA ALA A 76 -11.38 7.64 3.89
C ALA A 76 -10.12 7.13 3.17
N HIS A 77 -9.08 6.79 3.93
CA HIS A 77 -7.85 6.18 3.42
C HIS A 77 -8.15 4.92 2.61
N GLU A 78 -8.84 3.95 3.23
CA GLU A 78 -9.21 2.69 2.58
C GLU A 78 -10.16 2.89 1.37
N LEU A 79 -11.10 3.83 1.46
CA LEU A 79 -11.97 4.18 0.34
C LEU A 79 -11.21 4.77 -0.86
N VAL A 80 -10.12 5.51 -0.63
CA VAL A 80 -9.29 6.03 -1.72
C VAL A 80 -8.43 4.94 -2.34
N HIS A 81 -7.91 3.98 -1.56
CA HIS A 81 -7.28 2.79 -2.15
C HIS A 81 -8.22 2.09 -3.13
N LEU A 82 -9.47 1.84 -2.72
CA LEU A 82 -10.50 1.28 -3.60
C LEU A 82 -10.75 2.17 -4.82
N LEU A 83 -10.86 3.49 -4.64
CA LEU A 83 -11.09 4.41 -5.76
C LEU A 83 -9.93 4.40 -6.77
N LEU A 84 -8.67 4.35 -6.31
CA LEU A 84 -7.50 4.24 -7.17
C LEU A 84 -7.50 2.94 -7.99
N VAL A 85 -7.86 1.83 -7.35
CA VAL A 85 -8.00 0.54 -8.01
C VAL A 85 -9.12 0.57 -9.06
N TYR A 86 -10.35 0.86 -8.67
CA TYR A 86 -11.53 0.68 -9.53
C TYR A 86 -11.78 1.82 -10.53
N ARG A 87 -11.41 3.07 -10.21
CA ARG A 87 -11.53 4.19 -11.16
C ARG A 87 -10.31 4.30 -12.07
N HIS A 88 -9.12 4.23 -11.48
CA HIS A 88 -7.88 4.55 -12.20
C HIS A 88 -7.17 3.31 -12.73
N GLY A 89 -7.65 2.11 -12.40
CA GLY A 89 -7.03 0.85 -12.81
C GLY A 89 -5.67 0.65 -12.15
N LEU A 90 -5.44 1.23 -10.96
CA LEU A 90 -4.20 1.03 -10.21
C LEU A 90 -4.27 -0.31 -9.48
N ALA A 91 -4.21 -1.36 -10.29
CA ALA A 91 -4.39 -2.75 -9.89
C ALA A 91 -3.39 -3.21 -8.83
N VAL A 92 -3.81 -4.19 -8.03
CA VAL A 92 -2.91 -4.93 -7.14
C VAL A 92 -2.06 -5.88 -7.98
N ILE A 93 -0.78 -6.00 -7.63
CA ILE A 93 0.16 -6.91 -8.30
C ILE A 93 0.30 -8.20 -7.50
N GLY A 94 0.28 -9.33 -8.20
CA GLY A 94 0.68 -10.61 -7.64
C GLY A 94 1.65 -11.34 -8.56
N ARG A 95 2.16 -12.46 -8.06
CA ARG A 95 3.01 -13.34 -8.86
C ARG A 95 2.19 -14.34 -9.65
N ARG A 96 2.63 -14.57 -10.88
CA ARG A 96 2.08 -15.60 -11.76
C ARG A 96 2.56 -16.96 -11.27
N ILE A 97 1.64 -17.76 -10.76
CA ILE A 97 1.90 -19.19 -10.56
C ILE A 97 1.94 -19.84 -11.96
N PRO A 98 3.04 -20.49 -12.38
CA PRO A 98 3.09 -21.22 -13.63
C PRO A 98 2.07 -22.36 -13.55
N ARG A 99 0.99 -22.26 -14.33
CA ARG A 99 -0.06 -23.30 -14.37
C ARG A 99 0.40 -24.57 -15.11
N TYR A 100 1.35 -24.40 -16.03
CA TYR A 100 1.99 -25.45 -16.83
C TYR A 100 3.41 -25.01 -17.18
N GLY A 101 4.38 -25.91 -17.04
CA GLY A 101 5.79 -25.67 -17.31
C GLY A 101 6.57 -26.98 -17.15
N ASN A 102 7.77 -27.06 -17.72
CA ASN A 102 8.64 -28.21 -17.43
C ASN A 102 9.08 -28.16 -15.96
N SER A 103 9.71 -29.24 -15.47
CA SER A 103 10.21 -29.30 -14.09
C SER A 103 11.10 -28.12 -13.71
N ASP A 104 11.83 -27.56 -14.67
CA ASP A 104 12.77 -26.46 -14.45
C ASP A 104 12.06 -25.12 -14.29
N ASP A 105 10.93 -24.90 -14.99
CA ASP A 105 10.09 -23.71 -14.83
C ASP A 105 9.41 -23.69 -13.46
N VAL A 106 8.88 -24.85 -13.04
CA VAL A 106 8.28 -25.03 -11.72
C VAL A 106 9.34 -24.87 -10.62
N PHE A 107 10.52 -25.47 -10.80
CA PHE A 107 11.64 -25.31 -9.86
C PHE A 107 12.13 -23.87 -9.77
N ARG A 108 12.32 -23.17 -10.91
CA ARG A 108 12.67 -21.74 -10.92
C ARG A 108 11.63 -20.89 -10.22
N TYR A 109 10.36 -21.19 -10.39
CA TYR A 109 9.27 -20.52 -9.65
C TYR A 109 9.36 -20.77 -8.14
N PHE A 110 9.53 -22.02 -7.69
CA PHE A 110 9.67 -22.30 -6.26
C PHE A 110 10.94 -21.69 -5.67
N MET A 111 12.05 -21.70 -6.39
CA MET A 111 13.29 -21.02 -5.97
C MET A 111 13.12 -19.51 -5.97
N SER A 112 12.34 -18.96 -6.90
CA SER A 112 12.06 -17.52 -6.92
C SER A 112 11.14 -17.10 -5.78
N MET A 113 10.34 -18.01 -5.20
CA MET A 113 9.51 -17.77 -3.99
C MET A 113 10.32 -17.76 -2.68
N SER A 114 11.64 -17.98 -2.71
CA SER A 114 12.48 -17.73 -1.53
C SER A 114 12.52 -16.23 -1.20
N GLY A 115 12.33 -15.86 0.08
CA GLY A 115 12.26 -14.47 0.55
C GLY A 115 10.84 -13.98 0.87
N ASP A 116 10.72 -12.74 1.37
CA ASP A 116 9.44 -12.15 1.79
C ASP A 116 8.72 -11.40 0.65
N TRP A 117 8.25 -12.18 -0.33
CA TRP A 117 7.66 -11.67 -1.57
C TRP A 117 6.32 -10.98 -1.41
N GLU A 118 5.45 -11.55 -0.58
CA GLU A 118 4.13 -10.99 -0.30
C GLU A 118 4.30 -9.62 0.37
N TYR A 119 5.28 -9.50 1.25
CA TYR A 119 5.65 -8.22 1.85
C TYR A 119 6.15 -7.22 0.80
N LEU A 120 7.10 -7.59 -0.06
CA LEU A 120 7.61 -6.69 -1.12
C LEU A 120 6.49 -6.18 -2.04
N LEU A 121 5.63 -7.07 -2.54
CA LEU A 121 4.55 -6.69 -3.46
C LEU A 121 3.47 -5.87 -2.76
N GLY A 122 3.15 -6.21 -1.51
CA GLY A 122 2.23 -5.42 -0.68
C GLY A 122 2.75 -4.00 -0.45
N GLN A 123 4.03 -3.87 -0.07
CA GLN A 123 4.67 -2.57 0.14
C GLN A 123 4.78 -1.75 -1.15
N LEU A 124 5.08 -2.40 -2.28
CA LEU A 124 5.09 -1.74 -3.59
C LEU A 124 3.73 -1.11 -3.93
N GLY A 125 2.64 -1.87 -3.78
CA GLY A 125 1.28 -1.37 -4.03
C GLY A 125 0.88 -0.25 -3.07
N ASN A 126 1.13 -0.45 -1.78
CA ASN A 126 0.80 0.52 -0.73
C ASN A 126 1.53 1.85 -0.95
N THR A 127 2.85 1.80 -1.13
CA THR A 127 3.66 3.01 -1.35
C THR A 127 3.14 3.79 -2.56
N ILE A 128 2.94 3.14 -3.70
CA ILE A 128 2.48 3.85 -4.91
C ILE A 128 1.12 4.52 -4.66
N HIS A 129 0.20 3.82 -4.00
CA HIS A 129 -1.09 4.41 -3.65
C HIS A 129 -0.93 5.57 -2.67
N HIS A 130 -0.10 5.47 -1.63
CA HIS A 130 0.11 6.54 -0.65
C HIS A 130 0.65 7.82 -1.27
N LEU A 131 1.55 7.71 -2.26
CA LEU A 131 2.08 8.86 -3.01
C LEU A 131 0.97 9.68 -3.69
N ILE A 132 -0.16 9.06 -4.01
CA ILE A 132 -1.31 9.70 -4.66
C ILE A 132 -2.38 10.07 -3.64
N LEU A 133 -2.69 9.13 -2.75
CA LEU A 133 -3.83 9.15 -1.84
C LEU A 133 -3.81 10.34 -0.89
N ILE A 134 -2.64 10.67 -0.33
CA ILE A 134 -2.52 11.73 0.69
C ILE A 134 -2.91 13.09 0.09
N ASP A 135 -2.32 13.43 -1.06
CA ASP A 135 -2.67 14.64 -1.80
C ASP A 135 -4.12 14.57 -2.31
N TYR A 136 -4.60 13.38 -2.73
CA TYR A 136 -5.98 13.19 -3.21
C TYR A 136 -7.02 13.49 -2.13
N LEU A 137 -6.81 13.00 -0.90
CA LEU A 137 -7.69 13.26 0.24
C LEU A 137 -7.70 14.74 0.62
N GLY A 138 -6.51 15.34 0.71
CA GLY A 138 -6.35 16.75 1.05
C GLY A 138 -6.96 17.68 0.01
N GLU A 139 -6.59 17.52 -1.27
CA GLU A 139 -7.01 18.43 -2.34
C GLU A 139 -8.48 18.23 -2.77
N LYS A 140 -8.97 16.99 -2.87
CA LYS A 140 -10.34 16.72 -3.39
C LYS A 140 -11.41 16.73 -2.31
N TYR A 141 -11.08 16.25 -1.11
CA TYR A 141 -12.06 16.08 -0.04
C TYR A 141 -11.82 16.99 1.16
N GLY A 142 -10.63 17.59 1.30
CA GLY A 142 -10.29 18.37 2.50
C GLY A 142 -10.21 17.49 3.75
N ILE A 143 -9.90 16.20 3.59
CA ILE A 143 -9.64 15.28 4.69
C ILE A 143 -8.12 15.24 4.90
N ASP A 144 -7.67 15.51 6.13
CA ASP A 144 -6.26 15.46 6.48
C ASP A 144 -5.78 14.01 6.64
N SER A 145 -4.47 13.78 6.46
CA SER A 145 -3.84 12.46 6.63
C SER A 145 -2.89 12.45 7.84
N LEU A 146 -3.26 13.13 8.92
CA LEU A 146 -2.39 13.30 10.10
C LEU A 146 -2.14 12.00 10.87
N LEU A 147 -3.16 11.16 11.04
CA LEU A 147 -3.01 9.84 11.66
C LEU A 147 -2.11 8.96 10.80
N HIS A 148 -2.30 8.97 9.48
CA HIS A 148 -1.48 8.17 8.56
C HIS A 148 -0.02 8.61 8.57
N LEU A 149 0.25 9.92 8.43
CA LEU A 149 1.61 10.48 8.49
C LEU A 149 2.28 10.21 9.85
N TYR A 150 1.53 10.26 10.95
CA TYR A 150 2.03 9.90 12.27
C TYR A 150 2.43 8.42 12.33
N LEU A 151 1.58 7.51 11.83
CA LEU A 151 1.85 6.07 11.83
C LEU A 151 3.01 5.71 10.92
N LEU A 152 3.09 6.30 9.72
CA LEU A 152 4.27 6.21 8.87
C LEU A 152 5.50 6.60 9.70
N ASN A 153 5.61 7.85 10.15
CA ASN A 153 6.78 8.31 10.91
C ASN A 153 7.16 7.39 12.10
N HIS A 154 6.18 6.83 12.81
CA HIS A 154 6.43 5.88 13.90
C HIS A 154 7.03 4.54 13.42
N ASN A 155 6.52 3.99 12.31
CA ASN A 155 6.92 2.68 11.81
C ASN A 155 8.33 2.67 11.20
N PHE A 156 8.77 3.76 10.56
CA PHE A 156 10.14 3.82 10.06
C PHE A 156 11.20 3.76 11.15
N ASN A 157 10.95 4.37 12.30
CA ASN A 157 11.82 4.27 13.48
C ASN A 157 11.93 2.82 14.04
N LEU A 158 11.04 1.93 13.61
CA LEU A 158 11.09 0.50 13.92
C LEU A 158 11.77 -0.31 12.81
N LEU A 159 11.55 0.05 11.54
CA LEU A 159 12.24 -0.56 10.39
C LEU A 159 13.76 -0.36 10.47
N SER A 160 14.19 0.79 11.00
CA SER A 160 15.61 1.09 11.24
C SER A 160 16.34 0.12 12.16
N LYS A 161 15.59 -0.72 12.90
CA LYS A 161 16.11 -1.64 13.91
C LYS A 161 16.01 -3.11 13.49
N ASN A 162 15.40 -3.41 12.35
CA ASN A 162 15.17 -4.78 11.89
C ASN A 162 16.16 -5.14 10.77
N SER A 163 17.17 -5.93 11.11
CA SER A 163 18.13 -6.48 10.13
C SER A 163 17.55 -7.74 9.48
N SER A 164 16.52 -7.60 8.64
CA SER A 164 16.08 -8.73 7.79
C SER A 164 17.19 -9.07 6.79
N ARG A 165 17.48 -10.36 6.60
CA ARG A 165 18.59 -10.83 5.75
C ARG A 165 18.20 -11.16 4.31
N ASP A 166 16.91 -11.29 3.99
CA ASP A 166 16.48 -11.61 2.63
C ASP A 166 16.38 -10.35 1.75
N LYS A 167 16.57 -10.54 0.45
CA LYS A 167 16.68 -9.43 -0.51
C LYS A 167 15.33 -8.73 -0.72
N GLU A 168 14.21 -9.46 -0.67
CA GLU A 168 12.87 -8.90 -0.82
C GLU A 168 12.52 -7.94 0.32
N SER A 169 12.82 -8.31 1.57
CA SER A 169 12.66 -7.40 2.72
C SER A 169 13.53 -6.14 2.60
N LEU A 170 14.76 -6.29 2.11
CA LEU A 170 15.64 -5.14 1.84
C LEU A 170 15.09 -4.24 0.73
N TYR A 171 14.53 -4.83 -0.32
CA TYR A 171 13.87 -4.08 -1.38
C TYR A 171 12.63 -3.34 -0.87
N ALA A 172 11.78 -4.00 -0.08
CA ALA A 172 10.61 -3.39 0.54
C ALA A 172 11.00 -2.20 1.42
N THR A 173 12.04 -2.37 2.25
CA THR A 173 12.59 -1.29 3.10
C THR A 173 13.06 -0.10 2.27
N GLY A 174 13.70 -0.34 1.11
CA GLY A 174 14.11 0.72 0.19
C GLY A 174 12.94 1.51 -0.41
N ILE A 175 11.83 0.83 -0.76
CA ILE A 175 10.61 1.48 -1.27
C ILE A 175 9.99 2.35 -0.19
N ILE A 176 9.86 1.81 1.03
CA ILE A 176 9.31 2.53 2.19
C ILE A 176 10.16 3.77 2.49
N ALA A 177 11.49 3.67 2.45
CA ALA A 177 12.36 4.83 2.66
C ALA A 177 12.11 5.94 1.62
N PHE A 178 11.90 5.58 0.36
CA PHE A 178 11.53 6.54 -0.69
C PHE A 178 10.16 7.18 -0.43
N GLU A 179 9.16 6.41 -0.02
CA GLU A 179 7.85 6.94 0.37
C GLU A 179 7.97 8.02 1.46
N TYR A 180 8.78 7.74 2.48
CA TYR A 180 8.95 8.62 3.63
C TYR A 180 9.67 9.91 3.27
N GLU A 181 10.67 9.82 2.38
CA GLU A 181 11.26 11.01 1.79
C GLU A 181 10.21 11.91 1.19
N LYS A 182 9.36 11.31 0.37
CA LYS A 182 8.45 12.03 -0.48
C LYS A 182 7.33 12.68 0.32
N LEU A 183 6.86 12.01 1.37
CA LEU A 183 5.71 12.44 2.16
C LEU A 183 6.07 13.29 3.38
N ILE A 184 7.21 13.01 4.03
CA ILE A 184 7.57 13.63 5.32
C ILE A 184 8.78 14.57 5.16
N GLY A 185 9.62 14.36 4.14
CA GLY A 185 10.74 15.23 3.80
C GLY A 185 11.76 15.35 4.92
N ASN A 186 12.61 14.33 5.13
CA ASN A 186 13.83 14.39 5.95
C ASN A 186 14.53 13.01 6.01
N VAL A 187 15.06 12.51 4.89
CA VAL A 187 15.75 11.20 4.91
C VAL A 187 17.24 11.32 5.24
N ASP A 188 17.84 12.51 5.17
CA ASP A 188 19.28 12.68 5.49
C ASP A 188 19.64 12.30 6.95
N ARG A 189 18.67 12.28 7.87
CA ARG A 189 18.83 11.73 9.24
C ARG A 189 18.42 10.25 9.36
N LEU A 190 17.71 9.74 8.38
CA LEU A 190 17.14 8.39 8.31
C LEU A 190 18.01 7.44 7.46
N ILE A 191 18.89 7.95 6.60
CA ILE A 191 19.90 7.22 5.82
C ILE A 191 21.17 6.93 6.66
N ASP A 192 21.16 7.22 7.96
CA ASP A 192 22.18 6.75 8.91
C ASP A 192 21.92 5.29 9.35
N LEU A 193 21.31 4.52 8.45
CA LEU A 193 21.06 3.10 8.63
C LEU A 193 22.34 2.34 8.30
N ASP A 194 23.02 1.96 9.37
CA ASP A 194 24.26 1.20 9.51
C ASP A 194 24.37 -0.13 8.71
N HIS A 195 23.49 -0.41 7.76
CA HIS A 195 23.56 -1.58 6.87
C HIS A 195 23.04 -1.25 5.46
N GLN A 196 23.67 -0.29 4.77
CA GLN A 196 23.47 -0.03 3.34
C GLN A 196 23.94 -1.23 2.49
N THR A 197 23.11 -2.27 2.44
CA THR A 197 23.27 -3.36 1.48
C THR A 197 22.91 -2.82 0.09
N GLY A 198 23.58 -3.32 -0.95
CA GLY A 198 23.31 -2.90 -2.34
C GLY A 198 21.85 -3.09 -2.77
N GLY A 199 21.08 -3.97 -2.10
CA GLY A 199 19.67 -4.17 -2.39
C GLY A 199 18.79 -2.99 -1.98
N PHE A 200 18.99 -2.44 -0.77
CA PHE A 200 18.21 -1.30 -0.27
C PHE A 200 18.32 -0.08 -1.21
N LEU A 201 19.56 0.35 -1.50
CA LEU A 201 19.82 1.53 -2.33
C LEU A 201 19.28 1.34 -3.75
N LYS A 202 19.44 0.13 -4.29
CA LYS A 202 18.92 -0.22 -5.62
C LYS A 202 17.40 -0.04 -5.68
N SER A 203 16.68 -0.51 -4.67
CA SER A 203 15.23 -0.39 -4.60
C SER A 203 14.77 1.05 -4.41
N TYR A 204 15.39 1.78 -3.48
CA TYR A 204 15.11 3.19 -3.25
C TYR A 204 15.26 4.03 -4.53
N HIS A 205 16.39 3.92 -5.24
CA HIS A 205 16.62 4.69 -6.46
C HIS A 205 15.72 4.27 -7.62
N SER A 206 15.41 2.97 -7.72
CA SER A 206 14.43 2.48 -8.71
C SER A 206 13.04 3.06 -8.43
N ALA A 207 12.60 3.07 -7.17
CA ALA A 207 11.32 3.66 -6.78
C ALA A 207 11.28 5.17 -7.09
N GLN A 208 12.34 5.89 -6.78
CA GLN A 208 12.49 7.31 -7.13
C GLN A 208 12.39 7.55 -8.64
N LYS A 209 13.05 6.72 -9.46
CA LYS A 209 13.05 6.81 -10.92
C LYS A 209 11.66 6.61 -11.53
N HIS A 210 10.92 5.59 -11.08
CA HIS A 210 9.66 5.20 -11.72
C HIS A 210 8.43 5.87 -11.11
N PHE A 211 8.44 6.11 -9.80
CA PHE A 211 7.28 6.60 -9.05
C PHE A 211 7.43 8.03 -8.53
N GLY A 212 8.61 8.65 -8.63
CA GLY A 212 8.88 10.00 -8.12
C GLY A 212 7.99 11.12 -8.68
N LYS A 213 7.36 10.87 -9.83
CA LYS A 213 6.41 11.77 -10.51
C LYS A 213 4.97 11.63 -10.01
N TYR A 214 4.61 10.57 -9.30
CA TYR A 214 3.23 10.31 -8.88
C TYR A 214 2.77 11.28 -7.79
N GLY A 215 1.47 11.56 -7.80
CA GLY A 215 0.79 12.54 -6.95
C GLY A 215 -0.64 12.79 -7.44
N PHE A 216 -1.41 13.62 -6.73
CA PHE A 216 -2.82 13.90 -7.08
C PHE A 216 -3.01 14.42 -8.51
N LYS A 217 -2.11 15.28 -8.99
CA LYS A 217 -2.18 15.89 -10.34
C LYS A 217 -1.53 15.03 -11.42
N THR A 218 -0.88 13.95 -11.03
CA THR A 218 -0.05 13.10 -11.87
C THR A 218 -0.38 11.63 -11.67
N ILE A 219 -1.66 11.33 -11.40
CA ILE A 219 -2.17 9.96 -11.30
C ILE A 219 -1.88 9.26 -12.63
N PRO A 220 -1.14 8.14 -12.63
CA PRO A 220 -0.80 7.44 -13.86
C PRO A 220 -2.04 6.84 -14.52
N THR A 221 -1.97 6.68 -15.84
CA THR A 221 -2.93 5.82 -16.55
C THR A 221 -2.65 4.36 -16.19
N HIS A 222 -3.67 3.49 -16.26
CA HIS A 222 -3.50 2.04 -16.03
C HIS A 222 -2.31 1.45 -16.80
N SER A 223 -2.12 1.81 -18.08
CA SER A 223 -0.99 1.32 -18.88
C SER A 223 0.36 1.82 -18.38
N SER A 224 0.48 3.12 -18.05
CA SER A 224 1.73 3.68 -17.49
C SER A 224 2.05 3.06 -16.13
N TYR A 225 1.04 2.90 -15.28
CA TYR A 225 1.19 2.31 -13.94
C TYR A 225 1.75 0.90 -14.01
N ARG A 226 1.21 0.05 -14.90
CA ARG A 226 1.73 -1.32 -15.09
C ARG A 226 3.17 -1.31 -15.60
N GLU A 227 3.49 -0.47 -16.57
CA GLU A 227 4.85 -0.42 -17.14
C GLU A 227 5.86 0.10 -16.12
N ASP A 228 5.51 1.13 -15.35
CA ASP A 228 6.35 1.70 -14.29
C ASP A 228 6.63 0.64 -13.20
N ILE A 229 5.63 -0.16 -12.79
CA ILE A 229 5.81 -1.27 -11.84
C ILE A 229 6.67 -2.40 -12.42
N LEU A 230 6.40 -2.82 -13.66
CA LEU A 230 7.15 -3.90 -14.29
C LEU A 230 8.61 -3.49 -14.53
N SER A 231 8.85 -2.23 -14.89
CA SER A 231 10.19 -1.67 -15.05
C SER A 231 10.92 -1.53 -13.72
N PHE A 232 10.21 -1.15 -12.65
CA PHE A 232 10.77 -1.18 -11.29
C PHE A 232 11.22 -2.59 -10.89
N LEU A 233 10.39 -3.61 -11.11
CA LEU A 233 10.72 -5.00 -10.78
C LEU A 233 11.85 -5.56 -11.66
N GLU A 234 11.90 -5.17 -12.92
CA GLU A 234 13.00 -5.50 -13.83
C GLU A 234 14.32 -4.87 -13.38
N ASP A 235 14.30 -3.59 -12.96
CA ASP A 235 15.47 -2.93 -12.37
C ASP A 235 15.96 -3.74 -11.15
N LEU A 236 15.08 -4.31 -10.33
CA LEU A 236 15.44 -5.19 -9.21
C LEU A 236 16.00 -6.56 -9.63
N GLY A 237 15.86 -6.95 -10.88
CA GLY A 237 16.36 -8.20 -11.46
C GLY A 237 15.30 -9.28 -11.66
N TYR A 238 14.02 -8.92 -11.64
CA TYR A 238 12.91 -9.85 -11.85
C TYR A 238 12.41 -9.81 -13.30
N GLN A 239 11.80 -10.90 -13.76
CA GLN A 239 11.29 -10.98 -15.13
C GLN A 239 9.86 -10.48 -15.20
N LYS A 240 9.54 -9.60 -16.17
CA LYS A 240 8.20 -9.01 -16.30
C LYS A 240 7.09 -10.06 -16.43
N GLN A 241 7.35 -11.19 -17.09
CA GLN A 241 6.37 -12.28 -17.25
C GLN A 241 5.97 -13.00 -15.95
N ASP A 242 6.69 -12.79 -14.86
CA ASP A 242 6.43 -13.43 -13.56
C ASP A 242 5.27 -12.76 -12.82
N PHE A 243 4.72 -11.67 -13.34
CA PHE A 243 3.75 -10.84 -12.63
C PHE A 243 2.40 -10.79 -13.34
N VAL A 244 1.34 -10.73 -12.52
CA VAL A 244 -0.05 -10.57 -12.93
C VAL A 244 -0.67 -9.44 -12.13
N PHE A 245 -1.64 -8.76 -12.74
CA PHE A 245 -2.33 -7.63 -12.12
C PHE A 245 -3.79 -8.02 -11.92
N PHE A 246 -4.33 -7.65 -10.77
CA PHE A 246 -5.71 -7.89 -10.37
C PHE A 246 -6.44 -6.55 -10.26
N PRO A 247 -7.67 -6.44 -10.81
CA PRO A 247 -8.51 -5.28 -10.61
C PRO A 247 -8.92 -5.11 -9.14
#